data_AF-A0A941MKP5-F1
#
_entry.id   AF-A0A941MKP5-F1
#
_cell.length_a   1.000
_cell.length_b   1.000
_cell.length_c   1.000
_cell.angle_alpha   90.00
_cell.angle_beta   90.00
_cell.angle_gamma   90.00
#
_symmetry.space_group_name_H-M   'P 1'
#
loop_
_entity.id
_entity.type
_entity.pdbx_description
1 polymer ?
#
loop_
_entity_poly.entity_id
_entity_poly.type
_entity_poly.pdbx_seq_one_letter_code
_entity_poly.pdbx_strand_id
1 'polypeptide(L)'
;MTPLALLTYPDIDPVAIHLGPVAVKWYGLSYMAGLLLGWWYIRNLVSTPRLWAGNKPPMTLERIDDLLLFMTFGVIIGGRLGQ
;
A
#
# COMPACT_ATOMS: atom_id res chain seq x y z
N MET A 1 21.36 35.67 16.35
CA MET A 1 20.07 34.95 16.39
C MET A 1 20.31 33.64 15.64
N THR A 2 20.79 32.63 16.34
CA THR A 2 21.19 31.34 15.76
C THR A 2 19.93 30.57 15.37
N PRO A 3 19.75 30.14 14.11
CA PRO A 3 18.68 29.22 13.79
C PRO A 3 19.11 27.83 14.32
N LEU A 4 18.90 27.59 15.62
CA LEU A 4 18.98 26.25 16.18
C LEU A 4 17.83 25.45 15.53
N ALA A 5 18.21 24.47 14.69
CA ALA A 5 17.34 23.55 13.93
C ALA A 5 16.86 24.03 12.54
N LEU A 6 17.77 24.47 11.67
CA LEU A 6 17.58 24.33 10.22
C LEU A 6 17.95 22.91 9.81
N LEU A 7 16.99 21.97 9.88
CA LEU A 7 17.12 20.71 9.16
C LEU A 7 16.86 21.02 7.68
N THR A 8 17.92 21.12 6.88
CA THR A 8 17.78 21.34 5.44
C THR A 8 16.94 20.22 4.84
N TYR A 9 15.90 20.58 4.08
CA TYR A 9 15.10 19.59 3.39
C TYR A 9 15.99 18.81 2.42
N PRO A 10 16.00 17.47 2.47
CA PRO A 10 16.84 16.68 1.59
C PRO A 10 16.35 16.79 0.15
N ASP A 11 17.26 17.10 -0.77
CA ASP A 11 16.98 17.24 -2.21
C ASP A 11 16.88 15.86 -2.86
N ILE A 12 15.77 15.17 -2.60
CA ILE A 12 15.47 13.85 -3.16
C ILE A 12 14.56 14.04 -4.36
N ASP A 13 14.98 13.50 -5.51
CA ASP A 13 14.15 13.50 -6.71
C ASP A 13 12.82 12.78 -6.42
N PRO A 14 11.67 13.44 -6.61
CA PRO A 14 10.36 12.82 -6.38
C PRO A 14 10.07 11.67 -7.35
N VAL A 15 10.76 11.60 -8.49
CA VAL A 15 10.62 10.54 -9.49
C VAL A 15 11.57 9.40 -9.16
N ALA A 16 11.00 8.22 -8.93
CA ALA A 16 11.76 7.01 -8.70
C ALA A 16 12.25 6.40 -10.03
N ILE A 17 11.35 6.31 -11.03
CA ILE A 17 11.63 5.66 -12.31
C ILE A 17 10.93 6.42 -13.44
N HIS A 18 11.64 6.63 -14.53
CA HIS A 18 11.09 7.13 -15.79
C HIS A 18 10.82 5.97 -16.74
N LEU A 19 9.54 5.81 -17.11
CA LEU A 19 9.09 4.88 -18.16
C LEU A 19 8.64 5.71 -19.36
N GLY A 20 9.61 6.19 -20.15
CA GLY A 20 9.36 7.07 -21.29
C GLY A 20 8.62 8.35 -20.87
N PRO A 21 7.38 8.61 -21.35
CA PRO A 21 6.61 9.78 -20.96
C PRO A 21 5.99 9.70 -19.56
N VAL A 22 6.05 8.53 -18.89
CA VAL A 22 5.42 8.31 -17.59
C VAL A 22 6.47 8.36 -16.48
N ALA A 23 6.35 9.33 -15.57
CA ALA A 23 7.18 9.44 -14.38
C ALA A 23 6.52 8.75 -13.19
N VAL A 24 7.14 7.68 -12.69
CA VAL A 24 6.70 6.97 -11.49
C VAL A 24 7.33 7.60 -10.27
N LYS A 25 6.51 8.15 -9.37
CA LYS A 25 6.96 8.87 -8.17
C LYS A 25 7.06 7.96 -6.95
N TRP A 26 7.93 8.32 -6.00
CA TRP A 26 8.13 7.58 -4.75
C TRP A 26 6.85 7.40 -3.93
N TYR A 27 6.00 8.42 -3.86
CA TYR A 27 4.74 8.30 -3.13
C TYR A 27 3.85 7.21 -3.74
N GLY A 28 3.76 7.14 -5.07
CA GLY A 28 2.95 6.13 -5.77
C GLY A 28 3.44 4.71 -5.48
N LEU A 29 4.77 4.53 -5.49
CA LEU A 29 5.39 3.26 -5.10
C LEU A 29 5.10 2.90 -3.65
N SER A 30 5.16 3.86 -2.73
CA SER A 30 4.84 3.60 -1.31
C SER A 30 3.38 3.18 -1.10
N TYR A 31 2.43 3.80 -1.81
CA TYR A 31 1.03 3.39 -1.76
C TYR A 31 0.84 1.97 -2.29
N MET A 32 1.44 1.64 -3.43
CA MET A 32 1.37 0.31 -4.01
C MET A 32 2.01 -0.74 -3.09
N ALA A 33 3.19 -0.44 -2.54
CA ALA A 33 3.88 -1.31 -1.59
C ALA A 33 3.04 -1.55 -0.34
N GLY A 34 2.41 -0.51 0.22
CA GLY A 34 1.53 -0.65 1.39
C GLY A 34 0.34 -1.57 1.13
N LEU A 35 -0.34 -1.41 -0.01
CA LEU A 35 -1.46 -2.27 -0.43
C LEU A 35 -1.02 -3.73 -0.62
N LEU A 36 0.09 -3.96 -1.32
CA LEU A 36 0.60 -5.31 -1.59
C LEU A 36 1.08 -6.02 -0.32
N LEU A 37 1.80 -5.31 0.55
CA LEU A 37 2.26 -5.85 1.83
C LEU A 37 1.08 -6.17 2.76
N GLY A 38 0.07 -5.29 2.81
CA GLY A 38 -1.16 -5.54 3.56
C GLY A 38 -1.90 -6.78 3.08
N TRP A 39 -2.10 -6.91 1.76
CA TRP A 39 -2.71 -8.09 1.16
C TRP A 39 -1.92 -9.37 1.44
N TRP A 40 -0.60 -9.34 1.20
CA TRP A 40 0.28 -10.48 1.45
C TRP A 40 0.23 -10.92 2.92
N TYR A 41 0.23 -9.95 3.84
CA TYR A 41 0.11 -10.22 5.27
C TYR A 41 -1.21 -10.90 5.62
N ILE A 42 -2.35 -10.34 5.18
CA ILE A 42 -3.67 -10.93 5.48
C ILE A 42 -3.79 -12.33 4.86
N ARG A 43 -3.30 -12.51 3.63
CA ARG A 43 -3.26 -13.81 2.94
C ARG A 43 -2.47 -14.83 3.76
N ASN A 44 -1.29 -14.45 4.26
CA ASN A 44 -0.46 -15.31 5.11
C ASN A 44 -1.18 -15.68 6.42
N LEU A 45 -1.85 -14.72 7.06
CA LEU A 45 -2.64 -14.96 8.28
C LEU A 45 -3.77 -15.97 8.04
N VAL A 46 -4.55 -15.78 6.98
CA VAL A 46 -5.67 -16.67 6.63
C VAL A 46 -5.18 -18.06 6.21
N SER A 47 -4.04 -18.14 5.52
CA SER A 47 -3.41 -19.40 5.13
C SER A 47 -2.80 -20.21 6.28
N THR A 48 -2.82 -19.66 7.51
CA THR A 48 -2.25 -20.29 8.70
C THR A 48 -3.37 -20.68 9.69
N PRO A 49 -4.03 -21.86 9.54
CA PRO A 49 -5.21 -22.23 10.32
C PRO A 49 -5.02 -22.22 11.83
N ARG A 50 -3.81 -22.57 12.30
CA ARG A 50 -3.43 -22.60 13.73
C ARG A 50 -3.57 -21.27 14.46
N LEU A 51 -3.65 -20.15 13.73
CA LEU A 51 -3.83 -18.82 14.34
C LEU A 51 -5.30 -18.55 14.69
N TRP A 52 -6.22 -19.41 14.26
CA TRP A 52 -7.66 -19.16 14.33
C TRP A 52 -8.37 -20.21 15.19
N ALA A 53 -9.45 -19.80 15.86
CA ALA A 53 -10.21 -20.65 16.76
C ALA A 53 -10.70 -21.92 16.03
N GLY A 54 -10.36 -23.09 16.57
CA GLY A 54 -10.75 -24.38 15.99
C GLY A 54 -10.05 -24.73 14.68
N ASN A 55 -8.87 -24.16 14.38
CA ASN A 55 -8.14 -24.35 13.13
C ASN A 55 -8.98 -23.97 11.88
N LYS A 56 -9.92 -23.03 12.04
CA LYS A 56 -10.79 -22.57 10.96
C LYS A 56 -10.52 -21.09 10.70
N PRO A 57 -9.86 -20.77 9.57
CA PRO A 57 -9.73 -19.38 9.14
C PRO A 57 -11.11 -18.73 8.99
N PRO A 58 -11.23 -17.42 9.28
CA PRO A 58 -12.52 -16.72 9.22
C PRO A 58 -13.05 -16.55 7.79
N MET A 59 -12.17 -16.65 6.77
CA MET A 59 -12.49 -16.37 5.37
C MET A 59 -11.67 -17.24 4.43
N THR A 60 -12.11 -17.41 3.18
CA THR A 60 -11.33 -18.10 2.14
C THR A 60 -10.28 -17.17 1.53
N LEU A 61 -9.24 -17.76 0.92
CA LEU A 61 -8.20 -17.00 0.21
C LEU A 61 -8.77 -16.19 -0.96
N GLU A 62 -9.79 -16.70 -1.65
CA GLU A 62 -10.43 -15.96 -2.76
C GLU A 62 -11.04 -14.64 -2.28
N ARG A 63 -11.69 -14.64 -1.11
CA ARG A 63 -12.27 -13.42 -0.53
C ARG A 63 -11.22 -12.37 -0.18
N ILE A 64 -9.98 -12.78 0.11
CA ILE A 64 -8.86 -11.85 0.33
C ILE A 64 -8.43 -11.20 -0.98
N ASP A 65 -8.39 -11.97 -2.05
CA ASP A 65 -8.02 -11.47 -3.36
C ASP A 65 -9.10 -10.51 -3.90
N ASP A 66 -10.38 -10.84 -3.70
CA ASP A 66 -11.51 -9.95 -3.99
C ASP A 66 -11.43 -8.66 -3.17
N LEU A 67 -11.07 -8.75 -1.88
CA LEU A 67 -10.92 -7.58 -1.02
C LEU A 67 -9.83 -6.64 -1.54
N LEU A 68 -8.68 -7.16 -1.99
CA LEU A 68 -7.64 -6.33 -2.59
C LEU A 68 -8.14 -5.60 -3.84
N LEU A 69 -8.92 -6.29 -4.68
CA LEU A 69 -9.52 -5.68 -5.87
C LEU A 69 -10.47 -4.54 -5.49
N PHE A 70 -11.40 -4.77 -4.55
CA PHE A 70 -12.32 -3.73 -4.07
C PHE A 70 -11.61 -2.56 -3.38
N MET A 71 -10.56 -2.82 -2.59
CA MET A 71 -9.74 -1.76 -1.98
C MET A 71 -9.05 -0.91 -3.07
N THR A 72 -8.50 -1.56 -4.10
CA THR A 72 -7.86 -0.85 -5.22
C THR A 72 -8.86 0.04 -5.95
N PHE A 73 -10.05 -0.46 -6.26
CA PHE A 73 -11.12 0.35 -6.84
C PHE A 73 -11.54 1.49 -5.92
N GLY A 74 -11.69 1.25 -4.62
CA GLY A 74 -12.01 2.27 -3.62
C GLY A 74 -10.98 3.39 -3.57
N VAL A 75 -9.69 3.06 -3.64
CA VAL A 75 -8.60 4.06 -3.67
C VAL A 75 -8.64 4.89 -4.97
N ILE A 76 -8.86 4.26 -6.13
CA ILE A 76 -8.94 4.96 -7.41
C ILE A 76 -10.17 5.88 -7.45
N ILE A 77 -11.34 5.38 -7.07
CA ILE A 77 -12.59 6.14 -7.06
C ILE A 77 -12.54 7.26 -6.02
N GLY A 78 -12.10 6.95 -4.79
CA GLY A 78 -11.96 7.93 -3.71
C GLY A 78 -10.95 9.02 -4.06
N GLY A 79 -9.84 8.65 -4.69
CA GLY A 79 -8.86 9.60 -5.21
C GLY A 79 -9.39 10.51 -6.30
N ARG A 80 -10.45 10.10 -7.03
CA ARG A 80 -11.10 10.92 -8.06
C ARG A 80 -12.24 11.79 -7.52
N LEU A 81 -12.96 11.33 -6.50
CA LEU A 81 -14.04 12.08 -5.85
C LEU A 81 -13.51 13.15 -4.86
N GLY A 82 -12.30 12.97 -4.34
CA GLY A 82 -11.65 13.91 -3.43
C GLY A 82 -10.85 15.03 -4.12
N GLN A 83 -10.85 15.11 -5.46
CA GLN A 83 -10.22 16.18 -6.24
C GLN A 83 -11.21 17.31 -6.47
#